data_AF-A4BAR3-F1
#
_entry.id   AF-A4BAR3-F1
#
_cell.length_a   1.000
_cell.length_b   1.000
_cell.length_c   1.000
_cell.angle_alpha   90.00
_cell.angle_beta   90.00
_cell.angle_gamma   90.00
#
_symmetry.space_group_name_H-M   'P 1'
#
loop_
_entity.id
_entity.type
_entity.pdbx_description
1 polymer ?
#
loop_
_entity_poly.entity_id
_entity_poly.type
_entity_poly.pdbx_seq_one_letter_code
_entity_poly.pdbx_strand_id
1 'polypeptide(L)' 'MTSTKKSDAPITTAELARTPKTNEELRTQMASEVEAFLAQGGSVEKIEKGRRVDIPKKPENKYGSRPI' A
#
# COMPACT_ATOMS: atom_id res chain seq x y z
N MET A 1 -21.40 35.92 -23.97
CA MET A 1 -22.33 35.44 -22.92
C MET A 1 -21.74 34.16 -22.32
N THR A 2 -21.09 34.28 -21.16
CA THR A 2 -20.48 33.17 -20.42
C THR A 2 -21.55 32.45 -19.61
N SER A 3 -21.64 31.12 -19.71
CA SER A 3 -22.48 30.32 -18.83
C SER A 3 -21.66 29.17 -18.24
N THR A 4 -21.15 29.37 -17.03
CA THR A 4 -20.61 28.31 -16.19
C THR A 4 -21.74 27.81 -15.29
N LYS A 5 -22.39 26.73 -15.69
CA LYS A 5 -23.35 26.01 -14.84
C LYS A 5 -22.56 25.18 -13.82
N LYS A 6 -22.50 25.65 -12.56
CA LYS A 6 -22.09 24.80 -11.44
C LYS A 6 -23.24 23.85 -11.12
N SER A 7 -23.00 22.55 -11.27
CA SER A 7 -23.85 21.53 -10.69
C SER A 7 -23.34 21.22 -9.29
N ASP A 8 -24.11 21.60 -8.27
CA ASP A 8 -23.96 21.11 -6.89
C ASP A 8 -24.39 19.65 -6.83
N ALA A 9 -23.50 18.74 -7.23
CA ALA A 9 -23.62 17.32 -6.90
C ALA A 9 -22.78 17.05 -5.65
N PRO A 10 -23.21 16.14 -4.75
CA PRO A 10 -22.37 15.72 -3.64
C PRO A 10 -21.13 15.03 -4.22
N ILE A 11 -19.99 15.69 -4.11
CA ILE A 11 -18.69 15.18 -4.56
C ILE A 11 -18.48 13.87 -3.80
N THR A 12 -18.48 12.75 -4.52
CA THR A 12 -18.28 11.43 -3.92
C THR A 12 -16.87 11.36 -3.34
N THR A 13 -16.67 10.63 -2.24
CA THR A 13 -15.37 10.48 -1.56
C THR A 13 -14.24 10.07 -2.52
N ALA A 14 -14.57 9.26 -3.54
CA ALA A 14 -13.65 8.80 -4.59
C ALA A 14 -13.25 9.89 -5.61
N GLU A 15 -14.02 10.97 -5.72
CA GLU A 15 -13.75 12.11 -6.61
C GLU A 15 -12.97 13.21 -5.87
N LEU A 16 -13.31 13.47 -4.60
CA LEU A 16 -12.50 14.29 -3.68
C LEU A 16 -11.07 13.74 -3.52
N ALA A 17 -10.92 12.42 -3.43
CA ALA A 17 -9.63 11.74 -3.36
C ALA A 17 -8.75 11.89 -4.62
N ARG A 18 -9.30 12.37 -5.75
CA ARG A 18 -8.54 12.61 -6.99
C ARG A 18 -8.16 14.07 -7.19
N THR A 19 -8.46 14.94 -6.23
CA THR A 19 -8.04 16.34 -6.30
C THR A 19 -6.53 16.47 -6.01
N PRO A 20 -5.85 17.49 -6.55
CA PRO A 20 -4.41 17.68 -6.30
C PRO A 20 -4.12 17.91 -4.81
N LYS A 21 -5.00 18.63 -4.11
CA LYS A 21 -4.88 18.90 -2.67
C LYS A 21 -4.88 17.63 -1.82
N THR A 22 -5.76 16.68 -2.10
CA THR A 22 -5.80 15.41 -1.35
C THR A 22 -4.56 14.55 -1.62
N ASN A 23 -3.97 14.63 -2.81
CA ASN A 23 -2.69 13.99 -3.09
C ASN A 23 -1.53 14.63 -2.30
N GLU A 24 -1.53 15.95 -2.13
CA GLU A 24 -0.54 16.66 -1.32
C GLU A 24 -0.66 16.30 0.18
N GLU A 25 -1.89 16.24 0.69
CA GLU A 25 -2.17 15.79 2.06
C GLU A 25 -1.69 14.36 2.28
N LEU A 26 -2.00 13.43 1.37
CA LEU A 26 -1.52 12.04 1.42
C LEU A 26 0.00 11.95 1.39
N ARG A 27 0.67 12.72 0.53
CA ARG A 27 2.14 12.74 0.47
C ARG A 27 2.75 13.23 1.77
N THR A 28 2.17 14.26 2.38
CA THR A 28 2.63 14.82 3.66
C THR A 28 2.44 13.81 4.78
N GLN A 29 1.29 13.14 4.83
CA GLN A 29 1.02 12.09 5.79
C GLN A 29 2.01 10.92 5.64
N MET A 30 2.21 10.41 4.42
CA MET A 30 3.18 9.33 4.17
C MET A 30 4.60 9.74 4.55
N ALA A 31 5.01 10.98 4.28
CA ALA A 31 6.33 11.48 4.68
C ALA A 31 6.50 11.44 6.21
N SER A 32 5.50 11.90 6.96
CA SER A 32 5.51 11.86 8.44
C SER A 32 5.57 10.43 8.98
N GLU A 33 4.81 9.50 8.39
CA GLU A 33 4.82 8.09 8.79
C GLU A 33 6.18 7.43 8.52
N VAL A 34 6.82 7.75 7.39
CA VAL A 34 8.17 7.27 7.05
C VAL A 34 9.20 7.81 8.04
N GLU A 35 9.15 9.09 8.38
CA GLU A 35 10.04 9.69 9.39
C GLU A 35 9.89 9.01 10.76
N ALA A 36 8.66 8.79 11.20
CA ALA A 36 8.37 8.09 12.45
C ALA A 36 8.90 6.65 12.44
N PHE A 37 8.74 5.92 11.33
CA PHE A 37 9.28 4.56 11.17
C PHE A 37 10.80 4.52 11.29
N LEU A 38 11.50 5.47 10.64
CA LEU A 38 12.95 5.58 10.72
C LEU A 38 13.41 5.98 12.12
N ALA A 39 12.73 6.92 12.79
CA ALA A 39 13.04 7.35 14.14
C ALA A 39 12.83 6.24 15.19
N GLN A 40 11.86 5.36 14.99
CA GLN A 40 11.60 4.19 15.83
C GLN A 40 12.67 3.08 15.65
N GLY A 41 13.62 3.27 14.74
CA GLY A 41 14.69 2.30 14.44
C GLY A 41 14.35 1.33 13.31
N GLY A 42 13.30 1.59 12.53
CA GLY A 42 13.00 0.87 11.31
C GLY A 42 14.04 1.13 10.20
N SER A 43 14.28 0.13 9.36
CA SER A 43 15.22 0.24 8.23
C SER A 43 14.55 -0.10 6.91
N VAL A 44 14.91 0.61 5.84
CA VAL A 44 14.44 0.33 4.48
C VAL A 44 15.49 -0.50 3.74
N GLU A 45 15.14 -1.73 3.35
CA GLU A 45 16.01 -2.59 2.54
C GLU A 45 15.72 -2.41 1.06
N LYS A 46 16.77 -2.28 0.25
CA LYS A 46 16.64 -2.28 -1.21
C LYS A 46 16.52 -3.71 -1.71
N ILE A 47 15.35 -4.05 -2.25
CA ILE A 47 15.12 -5.36 -2.86
C ILE A 47 15.40 -5.30 -4.37
N GLU A 48 16.19 -6.25 -4.86
CA GLU A 48 16.49 -6.38 -6.30
C GLU A 48 15.26 -6.78 -7.11
N LYS A 49 15.19 -6.28 -8.35
CA LYS A 49 14.11 -6.65 -9.28
C LYS A 49 14.20 -8.15 -9.57
N GLY A 50 13.10 -8.86 -9.34
CA GLY A 50 13.04 -10.31 -9.55
C GLY A 50 13.50 -11.15 -8.36
N ARG A 51 13.71 -10.56 -7.16
CA ARG A 51 13.88 -11.34 -5.92
C ARG A 51 12.66 -12.23 -5.72
N ARG A 52 12.81 -13.52 -6.04
CA ARG A 52 11.87 -14.58 -5.68
C ARG A 52 12.47 -15.24 -4.45
N VAL A 53 11.82 -15.04 -3.31
CA VAL A 53 12.07 -15.92 -2.17
C VAL A 53 11.34 -17.19 -2.50
N ASP A 54 12.06 -18.29 -2.73
CA ASP A 54 11.43 -19.58 -2.91
C ASP A 54 10.49 -19.81 -1.72
N ILE A 55 9.21 -20.00 -2.03
CA ILE A 55 8.22 -20.23 -0.99
C ILE A 55 8.63 -21.47 -0.18
N PRO A 56 8.35 -21.50 1.13
CA PRO A 56 8.62 -22.69 1.95
C PRO A 56 8.02 -23.93 1.29
N LYS A 57 8.85 -24.98 1.13
CA LYS A 57 8.40 -26.22 0.48
C LYS A 57 7.20 -26.79 1.25
N LYS A 58 6.16 -27.20 0.52
CA LYS A 58 4.99 -27.85 1.10
C LYS A 58 5.44 -29.05 1.97
N PRO A 59 4.92 -29.20 3.20
CA PRO A 59 5.30 -30.32 4.05
C PRO A 59 4.92 -31.65 3.39
N GLU A 60 5.86 -32.60 3.41
CA GLU A 60 5.59 -33.98 3.01
C GLU A 60 4.91 -34.70 4.19
N ASN A 61 3.74 -35.29 3.96
CA ASN A 61 3.10 -36.11 4.98
C ASN A 61 3.86 -37.45 5.08
N LYS A 62 4.66 -37.63 6.13
CA LYS A 62 5.35 -38.91 6.44
C LYS A 62 4.55 -39.81 7.38
N TYR A 63 3.39 -39.37 7.84
CA TYR A 63 2.54 -40.15 8.73
C TYR A 63 1.92 -41.34 7.98
N GLY A 64 1.96 -42.54 8.58
CA GLY A 64 1.43 -43.77 7.96
C GLY A 64 2.35 -44.44 6.94
N SER A 65 3.60 -43.98 6.76
CA SER A 65 4.59 -44.64 5.89
C SER A 65 5.27 -45.86 6.53
N ARG A 66 5.02 -46.08 7.83
CA ARG A 66 5.48 -47.26 8.57
C ARG A 66 4.26 -48.13 8.88
N PRO A 67 4.28 -49.43 8.59
CA PRO A 67 3.24 -50.35 9.02
C PRO A 67 3.16 -50.37 10.55
N ILE A 68 1.94 -50.44 11.07
CA ILE A 68 1.64 -50.60 12.50
C ILE A 68 1.86 -52.03 12.98
#